data_AF-A0AAE1E8Q3-F1
#
_entry.id   AF-A0AAE1E8Q3-F1
#
_cell.length_a   1.000
_cell.length_b   1.000
_cell.length_c   1.000
_cell.angle_alpha   90.00
_cell.angle_beta   90.00
_cell.angle_gamma   90.00
#
_symmetry.space_group_name_H-M   'P 1'
#
loop_
_entity.id
_entity.type
_entity.pdbx_description
1 polymer ?
#
loop_
_entity_poly.entity_id
_entity_poly.type
_entity_poly.pdbx_seq_one_letter_code
_entity_poly.pdbx_strand_id
1 'polypeptide(L)'
;MIDLTVRLRVYWTSPDRPDDDEFSNHRGTMTPRMGTGFIRRVSKPVSDKPCPCDKCNGEITRKFWRFTVRTAAHVVYNTEEAKSTRVDLFYDDDSSKFDGRMVTVTGLRVADIDHGEDTCYMECVTHDEALGERIKSVWTSLYGGLTKCLDLDLPSLDFLPPCDGGRRPTLIVSHPHGQPKKITLGQWRDGEFPRVVYNAPTCPGSSGAPVFRFNTDPRNRCFDLFVTPVHSGSSSSTSTQHQDQLNILTRFLQNLRGRESKQEQHNYGYSHFIEHTTTTTTTTTTTTTTTTTTTTTTTTTTTTTTTTTTTVIAAASVATTSVTVTITKSELDEKITAKQMFRLI
;
A
#
# COMPACT_ATOMS: atom_id res chain seq x y z
N MET A 1 -16.44 -4.68 2.54
CA MET A 1 -15.13 -4.30 1.94
C MET A 1 -14.43 -3.22 2.78
N ILE A 2 -15.06 -2.07 2.98
CA ILE A 2 -14.50 -0.90 3.70
C ILE A 2 -14.14 -1.22 5.17
N ASP A 3 -14.90 -2.09 5.82
CA ASP A 3 -14.67 -2.52 7.20
C ASP A 3 -13.38 -3.32 7.41
N LEU A 4 -12.78 -3.87 6.35
CA LEU A 4 -11.50 -4.57 6.42
C LEU A 4 -10.30 -3.62 6.29
N THR A 5 -10.54 -2.35 6.01
CA THR A 5 -9.48 -1.32 6.00
C THR A 5 -9.22 -0.86 7.42
N VAL A 6 -7.95 -0.84 7.81
CA VAL A 6 -7.49 -0.52 9.17
C VAL A 6 -6.49 0.62 9.17
N ARG A 7 -6.42 1.36 10.27
CA ARG A 7 -5.38 2.36 10.51
C ARG A 7 -4.19 1.69 11.18
N LEU A 8 -2.98 2.00 10.72
CA LEU A 8 -1.73 1.57 11.33
C LEU A 8 -1.06 2.75 12.03
N ARG A 9 -0.63 2.52 13.27
CA ARG A 9 0.22 3.44 14.04
C ARG A 9 1.50 2.69 14.39
N VAL A 10 2.59 3.02 13.70
CA VAL A 10 3.88 2.35 13.88
C VAL A 10 4.74 3.22 14.77
N TYR A 11 5.15 2.69 15.91
CA TYR A 11 5.87 3.45 16.95
C TYR A 11 7.37 3.21 16.96
N TRP A 12 7.88 2.27 16.17
CA TRP A 12 9.30 1.92 16.12
C TRP A 12 9.80 1.90 14.68
N THR A 13 11.02 2.37 14.48
CA THR A 13 11.73 2.23 13.21
C THR A 13 12.92 1.31 13.44
N SER A 14 12.95 0.16 12.77
CA SER A 14 14.00 -0.82 13.00
C SER A 14 15.36 -0.29 12.57
N PRO A 15 16.44 -0.56 13.31
CA PRO A 15 17.80 -0.24 12.89
C PRO A 15 18.21 -0.93 11.57
N ASP A 16 17.52 -2.00 11.17
CA ASP A 16 17.84 -2.80 9.98
C ASP A 16 17.24 -2.26 8.68
N ARG A 17 16.54 -1.11 8.69
CA ARG A 17 16.05 -0.49 7.45
C ARG A 17 17.22 -0.15 6.51
N PRO A 18 17.10 -0.27 5.18
CA PRO A 18 18.20 0.03 4.24
C PRO A 18 18.39 1.55 4.10
N ASP A 19 19.55 1.99 3.60
CA ASP A 19 19.95 3.43 3.57
C ASP A 19 19.08 4.27 2.65
N ASP A 20 18.55 3.66 1.61
CA ASP A 20 17.65 4.24 0.62
C ASP A 20 16.17 4.25 1.05
N ASP A 21 15.83 3.70 2.21
CA ASP A 21 14.47 3.73 2.75
C ASP A 21 14.08 5.14 3.23
N GLU A 22 12.81 5.53 3.02
CA GLU A 22 12.27 6.84 3.42
C GLU A 22 12.43 7.13 4.93
N PHE A 23 12.52 6.09 5.75
CA PHE A 23 12.68 6.19 7.20
C PHE A 23 14.09 5.82 7.70
N SER A 24 15.09 5.73 6.81
CA SER A 24 16.48 5.41 7.19
C SER A 24 17.04 6.36 8.26
N ASN A 25 16.72 7.65 8.18
CA ASN A 25 17.13 8.67 9.16
C ASN A 25 16.44 8.52 10.54
N HIS A 26 15.44 7.64 10.66
CA HIS A 26 14.68 7.42 11.88
C HIS A 26 14.99 6.06 12.54
N ARG A 27 15.95 5.29 12.02
CA ARG A 27 16.38 4.01 12.60
C ARG A 27 16.62 4.07 14.11
N GLY A 28 16.13 3.08 14.84
CA GLY A 28 16.28 2.98 16.28
C GLY A 28 15.51 4.02 17.09
N THR A 29 14.63 4.81 16.45
CA THR A 29 13.83 5.85 17.12
C THR A 29 12.38 5.41 17.30
N MET A 30 11.72 6.06 18.26
CA MET A 30 10.30 5.90 18.56
C MET A 30 9.41 6.94 17.83
N THR A 31 9.89 7.51 16.73
CA THR A 31 9.14 8.53 15.97
C THR A 31 7.89 7.88 15.35
N PRO A 32 6.68 8.27 15.76
CA PRO A 32 5.46 7.62 15.30
C PRO A 32 5.20 7.96 13.84
N ARG A 33 4.76 6.97 13.06
CA ARG A 33 4.25 7.15 11.70
C ARG A 33 2.92 6.45 11.49
N MET A 34 2.19 6.94 10.49
CA MET A 34 0.85 6.47 10.17
C MET A 34 0.86 5.71 8.85
N GLY A 35 -0.01 4.72 8.74
CA GLY A 35 -0.28 4.02 7.50
C GLY A 35 -1.69 3.46 7.46
N THR A 36 -2.00 2.83 6.34
CA THR A 36 -3.24 2.09 6.13
C THR A 36 -2.89 0.62 5.91
N GLY A 37 -3.77 -0.28 6.34
CA GLY A 37 -3.70 -1.69 5.98
C GLY A 37 -5.05 -2.25 5.57
N PHE A 38 -5.04 -3.46 5.03
CA PHE A 38 -6.22 -4.20 4.62
C PHE A 38 -6.18 -5.63 5.12
N ILE A 39 -7.21 -6.07 5.82
CA ILE A 39 -7.30 -7.45 6.32
C ILE A 39 -7.50 -8.41 5.15
N ARG A 40 -6.44 -9.17 4.83
CA ARG A 40 -6.38 -10.03 3.65
C ARG A 40 -6.83 -11.45 3.93
N ARG A 41 -6.49 -11.99 5.11
CA ARG A 41 -6.79 -13.36 5.52
C ARG A 41 -7.25 -13.39 6.97
N VAL A 42 -8.25 -14.23 7.25
CA VAL A 42 -8.73 -14.51 8.60
C VAL A 42 -8.69 -16.02 8.80
N SER A 43 -7.97 -16.46 9.82
CA SER A 43 -7.88 -17.88 10.16
C SER A 43 -9.11 -18.34 10.93
N LYS A 44 -9.35 -19.66 10.96
CA LYS A 44 -10.28 -20.25 11.93
C LYS A 44 -9.81 -19.95 13.36
N PRO A 45 -10.74 -19.84 14.33
CA PRO A 45 -10.35 -19.68 15.71
C PRO A 45 -9.51 -20.89 16.14
N VAL A 46 -8.50 -20.64 16.97
CA VAL A 46 -7.64 -21.66 17.54
C VAL A 46 -8.02 -21.80 19.01
N SER A 47 -8.61 -22.93 19.36
CA SER A 47 -8.64 -23.45 20.74
C SER A 47 -7.46 -24.41 20.90
N ASP A 48 -7.01 -24.65 22.13
CA ASP A 48 -6.08 -25.76 22.45
C ASP A 48 -4.61 -25.57 22.03
N LYS A 49 -4.21 -24.36 21.62
CA LYS A 49 -2.80 -24.00 21.43
C LYS A 49 -2.43 -22.78 22.25
N PRO A 50 -1.17 -22.70 22.74
CA PRO A 50 -0.58 -21.48 23.26
C PRO A 50 -0.82 -20.27 22.34
N CYS A 51 -1.34 -19.18 22.90
CA CYS A 51 -1.42 -17.92 22.16
C CYS A 51 -0.01 -17.35 21.94
N PRO A 52 0.37 -16.98 20.71
CA PRO A 52 1.71 -16.48 20.42
C PRO A 52 1.94 -15.02 20.81
N CYS A 53 0.94 -14.30 21.32
CA CYS A 53 1.11 -12.88 21.62
C CYS A 53 1.93 -12.67 22.90
N ASP A 54 2.68 -11.57 22.94
CA ASP A 54 3.62 -11.27 24.04
C ASP A 54 2.93 -11.22 25.41
N LYS A 55 1.65 -10.81 25.46
CA LYS A 55 0.86 -10.76 26.70
C LYS A 55 0.56 -12.14 27.28
N CYS A 56 0.47 -13.17 26.42
CA CYS A 56 0.17 -14.52 26.84
C CYS A 56 1.42 -15.35 27.09
N ASN A 57 2.56 -14.96 26.51
CA ASN A 57 3.84 -15.68 26.61
C ASN A 57 3.74 -17.19 26.33
N GLY A 58 2.77 -17.62 25.52
CA GLY A 58 2.49 -19.04 25.28
C GLY A 58 1.91 -19.83 26.47
N GLU A 59 1.65 -19.20 27.61
CA GLU A 59 1.15 -19.88 28.81
C GLU A 59 -0.38 -20.02 28.81
N ILE A 60 -1.06 -19.17 28.03
CA ILE A 60 -2.51 -19.10 27.98
C ILE A 60 -3.04 -19.87 26.75
N THR A 61 -3.79 -20.95 27.00
CA THR A 61 -4.51 -21.75 25.99
C THR A 61 -5.94 -21.24 25.74
N ARG A 62 -6.14 -19.92 25.83
CA ARG A 62 -7.43 -19.29 25.56
C ARG A 62 -7.69 -19.28 24.05
N LYS A 63 -8.94 -19.46 23.64
CA LYS A 63 -9.38 -19.31 22.25
C LYS A 63 -8.93 -17.95 21.69
N PHE A 64 -8.27 -17.96 20.53
CA PHE A 64 -7.81 -16.75 19.86
C PHE A 64 -8.01 -16.80 18.36
N TRP A 65 -7.99 -15.63 17.74
CA TRP A 65 -8.12 -15.44 16.30
C TRP A 65 -6.83 -14.88 15.73
N ARG A 66 -6.47 -15.34 14.54
CA ARG A 66 -5.36 -14.80 13.74
C ARG A 66 -5.91 -14.19 12.47
N PHE A 67 -5.38 -13.04 12.10
CA PHE A 67 -5.64 -12.45 10.80
C PHE A 67 -4.39 -11.73 10.29
N THR A 68 -4.32 -11.57 8.97
CA THR A 68 -3.20 -10.92 8.31
C THR A 68 -3.65 -9.60 7.73
N VAL A 69 -2.95 -8.53 8.10
CA VAL A 69 -3.09 -7.20 7.54
C VAL A 69 -2.03 -7.03 6.46
N ARG A 70 -2.47 -6.78 5.23
CA ARG A 70 -1.59 -6.36 4.14
C ARG A 70 -1.41 -4.84 4.21
N THR A 71 -0.18 -4.36 4.10
CA THR A 71 0.18 -2.94 4.04
C THR A 71 1.39 -2.75 3.15
N ALA A 72 1.94 -1.54 3.08
CA ALA A 72 3.17 -1.28 2.35
C ALA A 72 4.42 -1.66 3.17
N ALA A 73 5.46 -2.17 2.52
CA ALA A 73 6.69 -2.60 3.18
C ALA A 73 7.44 -1.43 3.84
N HIS A 74 7.43 -0.26 3.22
CA HIS A 74 7.99 0.95 3.84
C HIS A 74 7.20 1.39 5.09
N VAL A 75 5.92 1.01 5.24
CA VAL A 75 5.15 1.31 6.46
C VAL A 75 5.58 0.38 7.60
N VAL A 76 5.58 -0.94 7.38
CA VAL A 76 6.03 -1.96 8.35
C VAL A 76 7.09 -2.84 7.69
N TYR A 77 8.35 -2.62 8.07
CA TYR A 77 9.51 -3.20 7.40
C TYR A 77 9.86 -4.61 7.91
N ASN A 78 9.75 -4.86 9.22
CA ASN A 78 10.10 -6.17 9.78
C ASN A 78 9.28 -6.50 11.04
N THR A 79 9.60 -7.65 11.64
CA THR A 79 8.88 -8.15 12.81
C THR A 79 9.01 -7.24 14.05
N GLU A 80 10.12 -6.53 14.23
CA GLU A 80 10.28 -5.60 15.35
C GLU A 80 9.30 -4.42 15.24
N GLU A 81 9.16 -3.86 14.04
CA GLU A 81 8.20 -2.80 13.77
C GLU A 81 6.76 -3.29 13.89
N ALA A 82 6.48 -4.51 13.40
CA ALA A 82 5.16 -5.13 13.52
C ALA A 82 4.72 -5.27 14.98
N LYS A 83 5.60 -5.74 15.87
CA LYS A 83 5.33 -5.84 17.31
C LYS A 83 5.05 -4.47 17.96
N SER A 84 5.70 -3.43 17.44
CA SER A 84 5.50 -2.04 17.87
C SER A 84 4.37 -1.33 17.13
N THR A 85 3.60 -2.03 16.29
CA THR A 85 2.50 -1.46 15.51
C THR A 85 1.15 -1.68 16.20
N ARG A 86 0.37 -0.61 16.32
CA ARG A 86 -1.05 -0.67 16.72
C ARG A 86 -1.92 -0.65 15.46
N VAL A 87 -2.93 -1.51 15.43
CA VAL A 87 -3.88 -1.64 14.32
C VAL A 87 -5.25 -1.25 14.83
N ASP A 88 -5.79 -0.14 14.35
CA ASP A 88 -7.11 0.33 14.73
C ASP A 88 -8.13 -0.10 13.69
N LEU A 89 -9.05 -0.97 14.12
CA LEU A 89 -10.17 -1.45 13.35
C LEU A 89 -11.37 -0.52 13.56
N PHE A 90 -12.19 -0.36 12.52
CA PHE A 90 -13.45 0.40 12.55
C PHE A 90 -13.29 1.88 12.96
N TYR A 91 -12.17 2.51 12.62
CA TYR A 91 -11.99 3.96 12.82
C TYR A 91 -12.62 4.76 11.68
N ASP A 92 -13.95 4.79 11.63
CA ASP A 92 -14.71 5.37 10.51
C ASP A 92 -14.86 6.89 10.62
N ASP A 93 -14.99 7.39 11.86
CA ASP A 93 -15.14 8.81 12.20
C ASP A 93 -14.44 9.11 13.55
N ASP A 94 -14.37 10.37 13.97
CA ASP A 94 -13.75 10.71 15.27
C ASP A 94 -14.57 10.27 16.47
N SER A 95 -15.90 10.12 16.33
CA SER A 95 -16.75 9.60 17.40
C SER A 95 -16.46 8.13 17.72
N SER A 96 -15.95 7.38 16.73
CA SER A 96 -15.57 5.97 16.85
C SER A 96 -14.55 5.72 17.98
N LYS A 97 -13.76 6.75 18.35
CA LYS A 97 -12.81 6.69 19.48
C LYS A 97 -13.52 6.70 20.84
N PHE A 98 -14.65 7.39 20.94
CA PHE A 98 -15.35 7.68 22.20
C PHE A 98 -16.51 6.73 22.45
N ASP A 99 -17.15 6.22 21.40
CA ASP A 99 -18.29 5.29 21.49
C ASP A 99 -17.88 3.81 21.60
N GLY A 100 -16.58 3.52 21.58
CA GLY A 100 -16.04 2.17 21.68
C GLY A 100 -16.18 1.32 20.41
N ARG A 101 -16.65 1.88 19.28
CA ARG A 101 -16.71 1.16 18.00
C ARG A 101 -15.31 0.86 17.46
N MET A 102 -14.35 1.75 17.69
CA MET A 102 -12.95 1.54 17.31
C MET A 102 -12.29 0.55 18.26
N VAL A 103 -11.69 -0.50 17.71
CA VAL A 103 -10.95 -1.50 18.47
C VAL A 103 -9.49 -1.53 18.04
N THR A 104 -8.58 -1.47 19.00
CA THR A 104 -7.13 -1.53 18.72
C THR A 104 -6.58 -2.92 19.05
N VAL A 105 -5.89 -3.53 18.08
CA VAL A 105 -5.03 -4.70 18.31
C VAL A 105 -3.56 -4.35 18.10
N THR A 106 -2.67 -5.28 18.44
CA THR A 106 -1.21 -5.14 18.23
C THR A 106 -0.77 -6.12 17.17
N GLY A 107 0.16 -5.68 16.31
CA GLY A 107 0.84 -6.59 15.39
C GLY A 107 1.65 -7.63 16.17
N LEU A 108 1.75 -8.84 15.61
CA LEU A 108 2.49 -9.95 16.19
C LEU A 108 3.86 -10.10 15.55
N ARG A 109 3.89 -10.15 14.21
CA ARG A 109 5.09 -10.33 13.39
C ARG A 109 4.79 -10.05 11.92
N VAL A 110 5.84 -9.96 11.12
CA VAL A 110 5.72 -10.03 9.66
C VAL A 110 5.70 -11.51 9.26
N ALA A 111 4.65 -11.93 8.56
CA ALA A 111 4.55 -13.28 8.01
C ALA A 111 5.20 -13.42 6.64
N ASP A 112 5.16 -12.36 5.84
CA ASP A 112 5.75 -12.30 4.51
C ASP A 112 5.99 -10.84 4.12
N ILE A 113 7.03 -10.58 3.33
CA ILE A 113 7.38 -9.25 2.84
C ILE A 113 7.99 -9.34 1.44
N ASP A 114 7.53 -8.44 0.58
CA ASP A 114 8.05 -8.26 -0.76
C ASP A 114 8.49 -6.80 -0.89
N HIS A 115 9.80 -6.58 -0.84
CA HIS A 115 10.38 -5.24 -1.00
C HIS A 115 10.30 -4.73 -2.43
N GLY A 116 10.33 -5.63 -3.43
CA GLY A 116 10.23 -5.25 -4.84
C GLY A 116 8.84 -4.70 -5.16
N GLU A 117 7.82 -5.24 -4.48
CA GLU A 117 6.44 -4.82 -4.64
C GLU A 117 5.90 -4.00 -3.45
N ASP A 118 6.81 -3.46 -2.63
CA ASP A 118 6.53 -2.66 -1.46
C ASP A 118 5.32 -3.17 -0.65
N THR A 119 5.26 -4.48 -0.40
CA THR A 119 4.12 -5.13 0.24
C THR A 119 4.58 -5.88 1.48
N CYS A 120 3.86 -5.70 2.59
CA CYS A 120 4.10 -6.41 3.84
C CYS A 120 2.81 -7.09 4.33
N TYR A 121 2.94 -8.33 4.80
CA TYR A 121 1.87 -9.12 5.41
C TYR A 121 2.13 -9.26 6.90
N MET A 122 1.52 -8.39 7.69
CA MET A 122 1.65 -8.40 9.15
C MET A 122 0.55 -9.28 9.78
N GLU A 123 0.94 -10.22 10.64
CA GLU A 123 -0.03 -11.00 11.43
C GLU A 123 -0.45 -10.25 12.68
N CYS A 124 -1.73 -10.36 13.02
CA CYS A 124 -2.35 -9.83 14.23
C CYS A 124 -3.08 -10.95 14.98
N VAL A 125 -3.25 -10.77 16.29
CA VAL A 125 -3.98 -11.70 17.16
C VAL A 125 -4.99 -10.95 18.02
N THR A 126 -6.16 -11.56 18.22
CA THR A 126 -7.15 -11.12 19.22
C THR A 126 -7.74 -12.29 20.01
N HIS A 127 -8.03 -12.05 21.28
CA HIS A 127 -8.79 -12.95 22.17
C HIS A 127 -10.25 -12.54 22.30
N ASP A 128 -10.63 -11.42 21.70
CA ASP A 128 -12.02 -10.98 21.65
C ASP A 128 -12.74 -11.80 20.57
N GLU A 129 -13.62 -12.69 21.03
CA GLU A 129 -14.38 -13.57 20.15
C GLU A 129 -15.40 -12.80 19.30
N ALA A 130 -16.03 -11.76 19.85
CA ALA A 130 -16.99 -10.95 19.11
C ALA A 130 -16.28 -10.18 17.98
N LEU A 131 -15.10 -9.64 18.26
CA LEU A 131 -14.24 -9.02 17.24
C LEU A 131 -13.83 -10.04 16.16
N GLY A 132 -13.34 -11.21 16.57
CA GLY A 132 -12.88 -12.26 15.67
C GLY A 132 -13.99 -12.73 14.71
N GLU A 133 -15.18 -13.01 15.24
CA GLU A 133 -16.33 -13.40 14.42
C GLU A 133 -16.82 -12.26 13.52
N ARG A 134 -16.80 -11.01 13.99
CA ARG A 134 -17.14 -9.84 13.15
C ARG A 134 -16.21 -9.72 11.94
N ILE A 135 -14.89 -9.77 12.16
CA ILE A 135 -13.90 -9.69 11.07
C ILE A 135 -14.07 -10.87 10.11
N LYS A 136 -14.22 -12.10 10.64
CA LYS A 136 -14.42 -13.30 9.83
C LYS A 136 -15.70 -13.23 9.01
N SER A 137 -16.79 -12.71 9.58
CA SER A 137 -18.07 -12.53 8.89
C SER A 137 -17.94 -11.57 7.71
N VAL A 138 -17.34 -10.38 7.93
CA VAL A 138 -17.09 -9.40 6.85
C VAL A 138 -16.16 -9.98 5.79
N TRP A 139 -15.11 -10.68 6.20
CA TRP A 139 -14.17 -11.33 5.29
C TRP A 139 -14.84 -12.44 4.48
N THR A 140 -15.64 -13.30 5.11
CA THR A 140 -16.35 -14.40 4.42
C THR A 140 -17.44 -13.86 3.50
N SER A 141 -18.11 -12.77 3.87
CA SER A 141 -19.05 -12.09 2.97
C SER A 141 -18.33 -11.58 1.72
N LEU A 142 -17.14 -10.98 1.88
CA LEU A 142 -16.34 -10.48 0.76
C LEU A 142 -15.77 -11.62 -0.10
N TYR A 143 -15.21 -12.68 0.50
CA TYR A 143 -14.47 -13.73 -0.21
C TYR A 143 -15.24 -15.03 -0.46
N GLY A 144 -16.20 -15.39 0.39
CA GLY A 144 -17.15 -16.46 0.13
C GLY A 144 -18.18 -16.08 -0.93
N GLY A 145 -18.47 -14.77 -1.07
CA GLY A 145 -19.24 -14.24 -2.18
C GLY A 145 -18.52 -14.42 -3.52
N LEU A 146 -17.19 -14.24 -3.56
CA LEU A 146 -16.35 -14.17 -4.78
C LEU A 146 -16.35 -15.40 -5.70
N THR A 147 -16.86 -16.56 -5.27
CA THR A 147 -17.16 -17.66 -6.22
C THR A 147 -18.28 -17.30 -7.20
N LYS A 148 -19.08 -16.29 -6.86
CA LYS A 148 -19.98 -15.57 -7.75
C LYS A 148 -19.34 -14.19 -7.88
N CYS A 149 -19.04 -13.71 -9.09
CA CYS A 149 -18.54 -12.34 -9.27
C CYS A 149 -19.29 -11.41 -8.33
N LEU A 150 -18.59 -10.63 -7.52
CA LEU A 150 -19.19 -9.52 -6.80
C LEU A 150 -19.72 -8.60 -7.91
N ASP A 151 -20.95 -8.83 -8.34
CA ASP A 151 -21.77 -7.89 -9.10
C ASP A 151 -22.06 -6.75 -8.12
N LEU A 152 -21.01 -6.01 -7.76
CA LEU A 152 -21.17 -4.62 -7.41
C LEU A 152 -21.84 -4.04 -8.65
N ASP A 153 -23.12 -3.70 -8.48
CA ASP A 153 -23.92 -3.06 -9.51
C ASP A 153 -23.29 -1.69 -9.77
N LEU A 154 -22.17 -1.68 -10.49
CA LEU A 154 -21.41 -0.49 -10.83
C LEU A 154 -22.27 0.56 -11.53
N PRO A 155 -23.23 0.18 -12.41
CA PRO A 155 -24.21 1.12 -12.93
C PRO A 155 -25.02 1.86 -11.87
N SER A 156 -25.15 1.31 -10.65
CA SER A 156 -25.88 1.93 -9.55
C SER A 156 -25.05 2.94 -8.74
N LEU A 157 -23.73 2.95 -8.94
CA LEU A 157 -22.82 3.93 -8.36
C LEU A 157 -22.72 5.13 -9.32
N ASP A 158 -23.80 5.91 -9.39
CA ASP A 158 -23.94 7.10 -10.26
C ASP A 158 -22.85 8.17 -10.01
N PHE A 159 -22.04 8.00 -8.96
CA PHE A 159 -20.92 8.85 -8.59
C PHE A 159 -19.58 8.41 -9.21
N LEU A 160 -19.50 7.22 -9.80
CA LEU A 160 -18.28 6.81 -10.50
C LEU A 160 -18.15 7.60 -11.80
N PRO A 161 -16.95 8.14 -12.10
CA PRO A 161 -16.75 8.85 -13.35
C PRO A 161 -17.07 7.93 -14.54
N PRO A 162 -17.71 8.45 -15.60
CA PRO A 162 -17.99 7.68 -16.80
C PRO A 162 -16.68 7.11 -17.37
N CYS A 163 -16.76 5.92 -17.94
CA CYS A 163 -15.61 5.31 -18.60
C CYS A 163 -15.41 5.94 -19.97
N ASP A 164 -14.49 6.91 -20.04
CA ASP A 164 -14.09 7.56 -21.28
C ASP A 164 -12.63 7.21 -21.63
N GLY A 165 -12.37 6.94 -22.91
CA GLY A 165 -11.00 6.90 -23.45
C GLY A 165 -10.03 5.93 -22.75
N GLY A 166 -10.48 4.75 -22.33
CA GLY A 166 -9.62 3.74 -21.70
C GLY A 166 -9.30 4.00 -20.22
N ARG A 167 -9.94 4.99 -19.59
CA ARG A 167 -9.83 5.23 -18.16
C ARG A 167 -10.92 4.48 -17.41
N ARG A 168 -10.54 3.84 -16.32
CA ARG A 168 -11.43 3.01 -15.53
C ARG A 168 -11.52 3.55 -14.10
N PRO A 169 -12.68 3.49 -13.44
CA PRO A 169 -12.80 3.99 -12.09
C PRO A 169 -11.90 3.22 -11.13
N THR A 170 -11.29 3.94 -10.20
CA THR A 170 -10.58 3.37 -9.04
C THR A 170 -11.18 3.92 -7.75
N LEU A 171 -11.13 3.12 -6.70
CA LEU A 171 -11.54 3.51 -5.35
C LEU A 171 -10.41 3.14 -4.39
N ILE A 172 -10.05 4.06 -3.50
CA ILE A 172 -9.07 3.84 -2.45
C ILE A 172 -9.76 4.10 -1.12
N VAL A 173 -9.61 3.16 -0.19
CA VAL A 173 -10.07 3.32 1.19
C VAL A 173 -8.84 3.48 2.06
N SER A 174 -8.68 4.61 2.74
CA SER A 174 -7.44 4.89 3.49
C SER A 174 -7.66 5.70 4.76
N HIS A 175 -6.62 5.82 5.57
CA HIS A 175 -6.53 6.69 6.75
C HIS A 175 -5.55 7.84 6.47
N PRO A 176 -5.94 8.85 5.67
CA PRO A 176 -5.06 9.96 5.32
C PRO A 176 -4.57 10.68 6.58
N HIS A 177 -3.27 10.85 6.72
CA HIS A 177 -2.60 11.39 7.91
C HIS A 177 -2.94 10.67 9.23
N GLY A 178 -3.42 9.42 9.17
CA GLY A 178 -3.92 8.69 10.33
C GLY A 178 -5.28 9.19 10.85
N GLN A 179 -6.00 10.00 10.08
CA GLN A 179 -7.35 10.50 10.37
C GLN A 179 -8.42 9.40 10.16
N PRO A 180 -9.70 9.67 10.48
CA PRO A 180 -10.74 8.70 10.22
C PRO A 180 -10.79 8.29 8.77
N LYS A 181 -11.27 7.08 8.53
CA LYS A 181 -11.30 6.44 7.22
C LYS A 181 -11.93 7.36 6.16
N LYS A 182 -11.28 7.47 5.01
CA LYS A 182 -11.79 8.19 3.83
C LYS A 182 -11.82 7.28 2.63
N ILE A 183 -12.79 7.55 1.76
CA ILE A 183 -12.93 6.92 0.46
C ILE A 183 -12.56 7.99 -0.57
N THR A 184 -11.57 7.72 -1.40
CA THR A 184 -11.22 8.57 -2.53
C THR A 184 -11.47 7.84 -3.84
N LEU A 185 -11.95 8.60 -4.82
CA LEU A 185 -12.27 8.11 -6.15
C LEU A 185 -11.31 8.73 -7.14
N GLY A 186 -11.03 7.99 -8.19
CA GLY A 186 -10.28 8.49 -9.32
C GLY A 186 -10.47 7.59 -10.52
N GLN A 187 -9.53 7.73 -11.44
CA GLN A 187 -9.39 6.93 -12.63
C GLN A 187 -8.02 6.26 -12.60
N TRP A 188 -7.97 4.99 -12.98
CA TRP A 188 -6.74 4.28 -13.26
C TRP A 188 -6.59 4.05 -14.76
N ARG A 189 -5.34 3.87 -15.18
CA ARG A 189 -4.97 3.51 -16.55
C ARG A 189 -4.31 2.14 -16.54
N ASP A 190 -4.52 1.39 -17.62
CA ASP A 190 -3.84 0.11 -17.81
C ASP A 190 -2.32 0.36 -17.74
N GLY A 191 -1.68 -0.30 -16.78
CA GLY A 191 -0.23 -0.42 -16.65
C GLY A 191 0.14 -1.90 -16.76
N GLU A 192 1.44 -2.19 -16.82
CA GLU A 192 1.91 -3.57 -16.71
C GLU A 192 1.45 -4.12 -15.36
N PHE A 193 0.52 -5.08 -15.39
CA PHE A 193 0.10 -5.78 -14.20
C PHE A 193 1.36 -6.34 -13.55
N PRO A 194 1.60 -5.96 -12.30
CA PRO A 194 0.59 -5.62 -11.30
C PRO A 194 0.54 -4.15 -10.88
N ARG A 195 1.31 -3.31 -11.58
CA ARG A 195 1.38 -1.89 -11.34
C ARG A 195 0.14 -1.20 -11.87
N VAL A 196 -0.39 -0.27 -11.09
CA VAL A 196 -1.55 0.52 -11.45
C VAL A 196 -1.19 1.97 -11.28
N VAL A 197 -1.38 2.75 -12.33
CA VAL A 197 -1.27 4.22 -12.26
C VAL A 197 -2.67 4.78 -12.15
N TYR A 198 -2.88 5.66 -11.18
CA TYR A 198 -4.16 6.33 -11.00
C TYR A 198 -4.00 7.80 -10.61
N ASN A 199 -5.11 8.53 -10.61
CA ASN A 199 -5.17 9.93 -10.14
C ASN A 199 -6.08 10.14 -8.91
N ALA A 200 -6.52 9.08 -8.24
CA ALA A 200 -7.23 9.22 -6.97
C ALA A 200 -6.33 9.94 -5.95
N PRO A 201 -6.83 10.98 -5.25
CA PRO A 201 -6.02 11.73 -4.30
C PRO A 201 -5.65 10.87 -3.10
N THR A 202 -4.39 10.98 -2.67
CA THR A 202 -3.85 10.37 -1.46
C THR A 202 -2.89 11.34 -0.76
N CYS A 203 -2.45 11.01 0.44
CA CYS A 203 -1.48 11.78 1.19
C CYS A 203 -0.70 10.88 2.16
N PRO A 204 0.31 11.39 2.89
CA PRO A 204 0.98 10.63 3.95
C PRO A 204 -0.02 9.95 4.89
N GLY A 205 0.17 8.68 5.20
CA GLY A 205 -0.78 7.85 5.96
C GLY A 205 -1.72 7.00 5.10
N SER A 206 -1.87 7.33 3.81
CA SER A 206 -2.59 6.47 2.87
C SER A 206 -1.76 5.26 2.38
N SER A 207 -0.43 5.25 2.58
CA SER A 207 0.41 4.11 2.20
C SER A 207 -0.09 2.80 2.80
N GLY A 208 -0.11 1.74 1.99
CA GLY A 208 -0.66 0.43 2.31
C GLY A 208 -2.18 0.30 2.11
N ALA A 209 -2.86 1.36 1.69
CA ALA A 209 -4.28 1.32 1.38
C ALA A 209 -4.60 0.40 0.20
N PRO A 210 -5.71 -0.36 0.23
CA PRO A 210 -6.15 -1.15 -0.92
C PRO A 210 -6.60 -0.24 -2.07
N VAL A 211 -6.17 -0.58 -3.28
CA VAL A 211 -6.57 0.07 -4.53
C VAL A 211 -7.56 -0.84 -5.25
N PHE A 212 -8.83 -0.46 -5.25
CA PHE A 212 -9.89 -1.22 -5.90
C PHE A 212 -10.07 -0.76 -7.34
N ARG A 213 -9.76 -1.66 -8.28
CA ARG A 213 -9.98 -1.46 -9.71
C ARG A 213 -11.37 -1.94 -10.09
N PHE A 214 -12.10 -1.12 -10.83
CA PHE A 214 -13.38 -1.49 -11.39
C PHE A 214 -13.23 -1.71 -12.88
N ASN A 215 -13.69 -2.87 -13.35
CA ASN A 215 -13.86 -3.12 -14.77
C ASN A 215 -15.32 -2.89 -15.13
N THR A 216 -15.56 -2.03 -16.11
CA THR A 216 -16.91 -1.72 -16.58
C THR A 216 -17.33 -2.57 -17.76
N ASP A 217 -16.45 -3.39 -18.35
CA ASP A 217 -16.88 -4.39 -19.34
C ASP A 217 -17.72 -5.46 -18.63
N PRO A 218 -19.03 -5.57 -18.94
CA PRO A 218 -19.91 -6.54 -18.30
C PRO A 218 -19.52 -8.00 -18.59
N ARG A 219 -18.64 -8.26 -19.57
CA ARG A 219 -18.09 -9.59 -19.86
C ARG A 219 -16.88 -9.92 -18.99
N ASN A 220 -16.29 -8.92 -18.33
CA ASN A 220 -15.09 -9.06 -17.52
C ASN A 220 -15.30 -8.45 -16.11
N ARG A 221 -16.44 -8.79 -15.49
CA ARG A 221 -16.84 -8.32 -14.14
C ARG A 221 -16.09 -8.99 -12.99
N CYS A 222 -15.01 -9.73 -13.28
CA CYS A 222 -14.26 -10.36 -12.20
C CYS A 222 -13.36 -9.32 -11.55
N PHE A 223 -13.75 -8.89 -10.36
CA PHE A 223 -12.86 -8.19 -9.46
C PHE A 223 -11.80 -9.17 -8.97
N ASP A 224 -10.55 -8.99 -9.38
CA ASP A 224 -9.45 -9.69 -8.73
C ASP A 224 -9.16 -9.03 -7.37
N LEU A 225 -10.08 -9.30 -6.43
CA LEU A 225 -9.90 -8.97 -5.02
C LEU A 225 -8.81 -9.85 -4.38
N PHE A 226 -8.31 -10.87 -5.07
CA PHE A 226 -7.22 -11.67 -4.54
C PHE A 226 -5.88 -10.92 -4.60
N VAL A 227 -5.73 -10.04 -5.59
CA VAL A 227 -4.50 -9.25 -5.83
C VAL A 227 -4.83 -7.76 -5.93
N THR A 228 -5.53 -7.20 -4.93
CA THR A 228 -5.70 -5.74 -4.85
C THR A 228 -4.35 -5.07 -4.64
N PRO A 229 -3.88 -4.17 -5.54
CA PRO A 229 -2.64 -3.44 -5.32
C PRO A 229 -2.72 -2.62 -4.02
N VAL A 230 -1.56 -2.35 -3.42
CA VAL A 230 -1.44 -1.46 -2.28
C VAL A 230 -0.94 -0.11 -2.73
N HIS A 231 -1.49 0.96 -2.15
CA HIS A 231 -0.96 2.30 -2.37
C HIS A 231 0.47 2.39 -1.83
N SER A 232 1.44 2.68 -2.71
CA SER A 232 2.80 3.03 -2.31
C SER A 232 3.00 4.53 -2.45
N GLY A 233 3.11 5.21 -1.31
CA GLY A 233 3.31 6.65 -1.25
C GLY A 233 4.78 7.08 -1.31
N SER A 234 5.72 6.21 -1.71
CA SER A 234 7.14 6.50 -1.60
C SER A 234 7.47 7.78 -2.36
N SER A 235 7.97 8.77 -1.65
CA SER A 235 8.32 10.11 -2.14
C SER A 235 9.53 10.12 -3.09
N SER A 236 10.02 8.94 -3.50
CA SER A 236 11.15 8.67 -4.40
C SER A 236 10.88 9.05 -5.86
N SER A 237 10.41 10.27 -6.08
CA SER A 237 10.73 11.01 -7.30
C SER A 237 12.07 11.73 -7.10
N THR A 238 13.14 10.97 -6.87
CA THR A 238 14.52 11.45 -7.10
C THR A 238 14.81 11.52 -8.60
N SER A 239 13.95 12.24 -9.32
CA SER A 239 14.24 12.83 -10.62
C SER A 239 14.76 14.24 -10.33
N THR A 240 16.07 14.36 -10.06
CA THR A 240 16.84 15.63 -10.03
C THR A 240 16.13 16.81 -9.34
N GLN A 241 16.07 16.82 -8.00
CA GLN A 241 15.49 17.92 -7.22
C GLN A 241 16.44 18.46 -6.13
N HIS A 242 17.65 18.86 -6.51
CA HIS A 242 18.48 19.74 -5.64
C HIS A 242 18.04 21.23 -5.73
N GLN A 243 16.96 21.52 -6.45
CA GLN A 243 16.46 22.88 -6.72
C GLN A 243 15.07 23.18 -6.09
N ASP A 244 14.46 22.21 -5.40
CA ASP A 244 13.03 22.27 -5.07
C ASP A 244 12.66 22.66 -3.62
N GLN A 245 13.64 22.95 -2.76
CA GLN A 245 13.32 23.56 -1.46
C GLN A 245 12.82 25.01 -1.58
N LEU A 246 13.12 25.71 -2.70
CA LEU A 246 12.51 27.00 -3.04
C LEU A 246 11.09 26.85 -3.66
N ASN A 247 10.64 25.63 -3.96
CA ASN A 247 9.38 25.39 -4.69
C ASN A 247 8.18 25.05 -3.80
N ILE A 248 8.31 24.96 -2.48
CA ILE A 248 7.15 24.73 -1.60
C ILE A 248 6.21 25.94 -1.59
N LEU A 249 6.76 27.16 -1.49
CA LEU A 249 5.98 28.40 -1.58
C LEU A 249 5.43 28.61 -3.00
N THR A 250 6.22 28.25 -4.02
CA THR A 250 5.79 28.33 -5.43
C THR A 250 4.67 27.34 -5.74
N ARG A 251 4.69 26.11 -5.20
CA ARG A 251 3.61 25.12 -5.32
C ARG A 251 2.36 25.53 -4.56
N PHE A 252 2.49 26.12 -3.37
CA PHE A 252 1.36 26.69 -2.64
C PHE A 252 0.69 27.82 -3.43
N LEU A 253 1.47 28.72 -4.02
CA LEU A 253 0.98 29.81 -4.88
C LEU A 253 0.44 29.32 -6.23
N GLN A 254 0.92 28.20 -6.77
CA GLN A 254 0.38 27.56 -7.99
C GLN A 254 -0.94 26.83 -7.74
N ASN A 255 -1.12 26.24 -6.56
CA ASN A 255 -2.40 25.65 -6.14
C ASN A 255 -3.50 26.72 -6.00
N LEU A 256 -3.14 27.95 -5.61
CA LEU A 256 -4.06 29.10 -5.62
C LEU A 256 -4.43 29.60 -7.04
N ARG A 257 -3.68 29.19 -8.09
CA ARG A 257 -3.94 29.56 -9.49
C ARG A 257 -4.68 28.48 -10.29
N GLY A 258 -5.17 27.42 -9.65
CA GLY A 258 -5.96 26.38 -10.33
C GLY A 258 -5.16 25.51 -11.31
N ARG A 259 -3.84 25.39 -11.14
CA ARG A 259 -3.01 24.49 -11.96
C ARG A 259 -2.80 23.18 -11.20
N GLU A 260 -3.40 22.10 -11.69
CA GLU A 260 -3.28 20.77 -11.09
C GLU A 260 -1.85 20.25 -11.14
N SER A 261 -1.32 19.83 -9.99
CA SER A 261 -0.07 19.07 -9.92
C SER A 261 -0.36 17.62 -10.25
N LYS A 262 0.27 17.11 -11.32
CA LYS A 262 0.23 15.68 -11.64
C LYS A 262 1.26 14.97 -10.76
N GLN A 263 0.78 14.27 -9.74
CA GLN A 263 1.61 13.28 -9.06
C GLN A 263 1.26 11.92 -9.67
N GLU A 264 2.18 11.37 -10.48
CA GLU A 264 2.07 9.97 -10.90
C GLU A 264 2.35 9.11 -9.68
N GLN A 265 1.34 8.39 -9.22
CA GLN A 265 1.47 7.47 -8.10
C GLN A 265 1.60 6.06 -8.64
N HIS A 266 2.67 5.38 -8.22
CA HIS A 266 2.93 4.00 -8.58
C HIS A 266 2.42 3.08 -7.47
N ASN A 267 1.74 2.01 -7.87
CA ASN A 267 1.46 0.88 -7.00
C ASN A 267 2.18 -0.34 -7.51
N TYR A 268 2.38 -1.26 -6.61
CA TYR A 268 3.07 -2.52 -6.82
C TYR A 268 2.11 -3.68 -6.49
N GLY A 269 2.25 -4.81 -7.17
CA GLY A 269 1.48 -6.04 -6.89
C GLY A 269 2.17 -7.26 -7.49
N TYR A 270 1.49 -8.36 -7.82
CA TYR A 270 2.18 -9.61 -8.19
C TYR A 270 1.83 -10.14 -9.60
N SER A 271 2.80 -10.58 -10.41
CA SER A 271 2.63 -11.41 -11.61
C SER A 271 3.40 -12.73 -11.46
N HIS A 272 2.73 -13.87 -11.60
CA HIS A 272 3.37 -15.19 -11.62
C HIS A 272 3.72 -15.54 -13.08
N PHE A 273 4.97 -15.37 -13.51
CA PHE A 273 5.49 -15.95 -14.75
C PHE A 273 6.95 -16.37 -14.62
N ILE A 274 7.27 -17.48 -15.31
CA ILE A 274 8.55 -18.19 -15.36
C ILE A 274 9.65 -17.26 -15.89
N GLU A 275 10.79 -17.27 -15.21
CA GLU A 275 11.96 -16.42 -15.48
C GLU A 275 12.43 -16.52 -16.95
N HIS A 276 12.45 -15.38 -17.64
CA HIS A 276 13.45 -15.12 -18.67
C HIS A 276 14.38 -14.03 -18.15
N THR A 277 15.59 -14.46 -17.78
CA THR A 277 16.68 -13.63 -17.27
C THR A 277 17.08 -12.61 -18.34
N THR A 278 16.96 -11.31 -18.02
CA THR A 278 17.58 -10.25 -18.83
C THR A 278 18.93 -9.90 -18.21
N THR A 279 20.00 -10.08 -18.97
CA THR A 279 21.38 -9.88 -18.53
C THR A 279 21.83 -8.46 -18.83
N THR A 280 22.01 -7.64 -17.78
CA THR A 280 22.77 -6.38 -17.88
C THR A 280 24.25 -6.72 -17.98
N THR A 281 24.89 -6.39 -19.11
CA THR A 281 26.32 -6.64 -19.31
C THR A 281 27.12 -5.41 -18.91
N THR A 282 27.66 -5.41 -17.70
CA THR A 282 28.66 -4.42 -17.27
C THR A 282 30.03 -4.92 -17.72
N THR A 283 30.69 -4.19 -18.61
CA THR A 283 32.05 -4.52 -19.05
C THR A 283 33.05 -3.66 -18.27
N THR A 284 33.79 -4.29 -17.36
CA THR A 284 34.89 -3.64 -16.62
C THR A 284 36.21 -4.04 -17.28
N THR A 285 36.99 -3.07 -17.74
CA THR A 285 38.33 -3.33 -18.30
C THR A 285 39.38 -2.80 -17.32
N THR A 286 40.26 -3.68 -16.84
CA THR A 286 41.38 -3.33 -15.96
C THR A 286 42.68 -3.44 -16.74
N THR A 287 43.46 -2.37 -16.79
CA THR A 287 44.77 -2.37 -17.44
C THR A 287 45.86 -2.18 -16.38
N THR A 288 46.79 -3.12 -16.31
CA THR A 288 47.93 -3.07 -15.38
C THR A 288 49.21 -2.84 -16.19
N THR A 289 49.91 -1.74 -15.92
CA THR A 289 51.19 -1.44 -16.56
C THR A 289 52.31 -1.61 -15.54
N THR A 290 53.29 -2.45 -15.86
CA THR A 290 54.48 -2.67 -15.02
C THR A 290 55.70 -2.14 -15.74
N THR A 291 56.34 -1.13 -15.16
CA THR A 291 57.57 -0.55 -15.71
C THR A 291 58.75 -0.99 -14.84
N THR A 292 59.70 -1.70 -15.45
CA THR A 292 60.92 -2.16 -14.76
C THR A 292 62.09 -1.27 -15.15
N THR A 293 62.60 -0.50 -14.20
CA THR A 293 63.82 0.31 -14.38
C THR A 293 64.97 -0.37 -13.64
N THR A 294 66.12 -0.50 -14.31
CA THR A 294 67.30 -1.24 -13.86
C THR A 294 68.08 -0.51 -12.75
N THR A 295 67.42 -0.23 -11.62
CA THR A 295 68.03 -0.04 -10.31
C THR A 295 66.90 -0.03 -9.28
N THR A 296 66.74 -1.18 -8.62
CA THR A 296 65.95 -1.48 -7.42
C THR A 296 64.87 -0.45 -7.01
N THR A 297 63.71 -0.44 -7.66
CA THR A 297 62.37 -0.15 -7.10
C THR A 297 61.32 -0.46 -8.16
N THR A 298 60.36 -1.35 -7.86
CA THR A 298 59.22 -1.66 -8.76
C THR A 298 57.99 -0.91 -8.28
N THR A 299 57.41 -0.07 -9.13
CA THR A 299 56.16 0.63 -8.86
C THR A 299 55.07 0.09 -9.79
N THR A 300 54.01 -0.48 -9.23
CA THR A 300 52.85 -0.96 -9.99
C THR A 300 51.72 0.05 -9.87
N THR A 301 51.16 0.48 -11.00
CA THR A 301 49.98 1.37 -11.03
C THR A 301 48.86 0.68 -11.79
N THR A 302 47.70 0.55 -11.13
CA THR A 302 46.49 -0.05 -11.69
C THR A 302 45.45 1.03 -11.93
N THR A 303 44.86 1.06 -13.12
CA THR A 303 43.78 1.99 -13.47
C THR A 303 42.57 1.22 -13.96
N THR A 304 41.39 1.52 -13.40
CA THR A 304 40.12 0.90 -13.76
C THR A 304 39.19 1.95 -14.35
N THR A 305 38.57 1.65 -15.49
CA THR A 305 37.60 2.54 -16.15
C THR A 305 36.30 1.78 -16.39
N THR A 306 35.19 2.39 -15.98
CA THR A 306 33.84 1.83 -16.15
C THR A 306 33.03 2.76 -17.04
N THR A 307 32.37 2.22 -18.07
CA THR A 307 31.50 2.99 -18.97
C THR A 307 30.09 2.44 -18.92
N THR A 308 29.12 3.31 -18.67
CA THR A 308 27.68 2.97 -18.65
C THR A 308 26.98 3.81 -19.71
N THR A 309 26.24 3.16 -20.61
CA THR A 309 25.46 3.82 -21.66
C THR A 309 23.98 3.67 -21.38
N THR A 310 23.26 4.80 -21.32
CA THR A 310 21.81 4.83 -21.11
C THR A 310 21.16 5.56 -22.28
N THR A 311 20.17 4.94 -22.93
CA THR A 311 19.38 5.55 -24.01
C THR A 311 18.02 5.95 -23.45
N VAL A 312 17.57 7.18 -23.75
CA VAL A 312 16.27 7.71 -23.28
C VAL A 312 15.41 8.07 -24.48
N ILE A 313 14.14 7.66 -24.46
CA ILE A 313 13.11 8.03 -25.44
C ILE A 313 12.07 8.91 -24.72
N ALA A 314 11.73 10.05 -25.32
CA ALA A 314 10.78 11.02 -24.76
C ALA A 314 9.34 10.81 -25.30
N ALA A 315 8.33 11.02 -24.45
CA ALA A 315 6.91 11.01 -24.83
C ALA A 315 6.19 12.30 -24.37
N ALA A 316 5.21 12.74 -25.17
CA ALA A 316 4.46 13.98 -25.00
C ALA A 316 3.25 13.85 -24.04
N SER A 317 2.85 14.96 -23.39
CA SER A 317 1.81 14.98 -22.35
C SER A 317 0.51 15.70 -22.76
N VAL A 318 -0.63 15.19 -22.27
CA VAL A 318 -1.98 15.78 -22.39
C VAL A 318 -2.51 16.15 -20.99
N ALA A 319 -3.19 17.30 -20.84
CA ALA A 319 -3.74 17.77 -19.56
C ALA A 319 -4.99 16.98 -19.11
N THR A 320 -5.30 16.98 -17.81
CA THR A 320 -6.45 16.28 -17.22
C THR A 320 -6.90 17.03 -15.97
N THR A 321 -8.19 16.94 -15.62
CA THR A 321 -8.82 17.52 -14.42
C THR A 321 -9.19 16.42 -13.43
N SER A 322 -9.06 16.65 -12.12
CA SER A 322 -9.46 15.73 -11.04
C SER A 322 -10.55 16.35 -10.16
N VAL A 323 -11.54 15.53 -9.77
CA VAL A 323 -12.65 15.92 -8.90
C VAL A 323 -12.59 15.07 -7.63
N THR A 324 -12.45 15.71 -6.47
CA THR A 324 -12.45 15.03 -5.17
C THR A 324 -13.87 15.00 -4.63
N VAL A 325 -14.50 13.81 -4.64
CA VAL A 325 -15.76 13.57 -3.94
C VAL A 325 -15.43 12.81 -2.64
N THR A 326 -15.77 13.39 -1.49
CA THR A 326 -15.68 12.69 -0.20
C THR A 326 -17.05 12.11 0.11
N ILE A 327 -17.15 10.78 0.14
CA ILE A 327 -18.37 10.06 0.52
C ILE A 327 -18.14 9.45 1.90
N THR A 328 -19.05 9.72 2.84
CA THR A 328 -19.03 9.07 4.16
C THR A 328 -19.46 7.62 4.05
N LYS A 329 -19.00 6.76 4.97
CA LYS A 329 -19.43 5.37 5.02
C LYS A 329 -20.96 5.25 5.14
N SER A 330 -21.58 6.08 5.98
CA SER A 330 -23.04 6.09 6.15
C SER A 330 -23.78 6.39 4.85
N GLU A 331 -23.33 7.36 4.05
CA GLU A 331 -23.94 7.65 2.74
C GLU A 331 -23.78 6.50 1.75
N LEU A 332 -22.64 5.81 1.79
CA LEU A 332 -22.42 4.65 0.92
C LEU A 332 -23.25 3.45 1.36
N ASP A 333 -23.30 3.16 2.66
CA ASP A 333 -24.08 2.07 3.25
C ASP A 333 -25.60 2.29 3.03
N GLU A 334 -26.08 3.53 3.17
CA GLU A 334 -27.48 3.91 2.89
C GLU A 334 -27.85 3.67 1.43
N LYS A 335 -27.01 4.11 0.48
CA LYS A 335 -27.24 3.89 -0.95
C LYS A 335 -27.20 2.42 -1.35
N ILE A 336 -26.32 1.62 -0.74
CA ILE A 336 -26.26 0.17 -0.94
C ILE A 336 -27.53 -0.50 -0.39
N THR A 337 -27.96 -0.14 0.82
CA THR A 337 -29.10 -0.76 1.52
C THR A 337 -30.43 -0.43 0.85
N ALA A 338 -30.66 0.84 0.48
CA ALA A 338 -31.90 1.30 -0.15
C ALA A 338 -32.18 0.57 -1.48
N LYS A 339 -31.15 0.21 -2.24
CA LYS A 339 -31.29 -0.50 -3.51
C LYS A 339 -31.36 -2.03 -3.36
N GLN A 340 -30.75 -2.62 -2.32
CA GLN A 340 -30.95 -4.04 -2.01
C GLN A 340 -32.42 -4.35 -1.63
N MET A 341 -33.12 -3.42 -0.96
CA MET A 341 -34.56 -3.55 -0.73
C MET A 341 -35.39 -3.48 -2.02
N PHE A 342 -34.99 -2.66 -2.99
CA PHE A 342 -35.69 -2.53 -4.28
C PHE A 342 -35.57 -3.76 -5.20
N ARG A 343 -34.71 -4.73 -4.87
CA ARG A 343 -34.60 -6.02 -5.59
C ARG A 343 -35.35 -7.17 -4.90
N LEU A 344 -35.98 -6.92 -3.77
CA LEU A 344 -36.79 -7.89 -3.00
C LEU A 344 -38.30 -7.62 -3.08
N ILE A 345 -38.71 -6.64 -3.89
CA ILE A 345 -40.09 -6.33 -4.30
C ILE A 345 -40.13 -6.50 -5.83
#